data_AF-A0A4Q3UBG0-F1
#
_entry.id   AF-A0A4Q3UBG0-F1
#
_cell.length_a   1.000
_cell.length_b   1.000
_cell.length_c   1.000
_cell.angle_alpha   90.00
_cell.angle_beta   90.00
_cell.angle_gamma   90.00
#
_symmetry.space_group_name_H-M   'P 1'
#
loop_
_entity.id
_entity.type
_entity.pdbx_description
1 polymer ?
#
loop_
_entity_poly.entity_id
_entity_poly.type
_entity_poly.pdbx_seq_one_letter_code
_entity_poly.pdbx_strand_id
1 'polypeptide(L)'
;MNETFYWQNPYFQEVLAPEIYYFIRKISNNIVSIFIFFIPLIIYWRLFDSKHQPLYGFSAGKIDLKPYFMMMLIMLPLISWASFQDDFLRMYPTYRLDQDTSGHEVLHFWVYEIFYGMDFVGVEFFFRGFMILALAKYLGAGAIMPMVCIYAYMHFGKPMGETIGSIFGGSILGVLAFYSRSIYGGIIIHLGVAYLMELTAFLQTYLRGLNS
;
A
#
# COMPACT_ATOMS: atom_id res chain seq x y z
N MET A 1 -9.08 6.29 -11.32
CA MET A 1 -10.27 5.41 -11.28
C MET A 1 -10.46 4.99 -9.83
N ASN A 2 -11.34 5.63 -9.06
CA ASN A 2 -11.65 5.22 -7.68
C ASN A 2 -12.92 5.91 -7.17
N GLU A 3 -14.03 5.67 -7.84
CA GLU A 3 -15.34 5.78 -7.18
C GLU A 3 -15.78 4.35 -6.87
N THR A 4 -15.59 3.94 -5.62
CA THR A 4 -16.17 2.69 -5.13
C THR A 4 -17.69 2.84 -5.22
N PHE A 5 -18.34 1.88 -5.90
CA PHE A 5 -19.78 1.87 -6.26
C PHE A 5 -20.73 2.33 -5.13
N TYR A 6 -20.39 2.07 -3.88
CA TYR A 6 -21.20 2.41 -2.72
C TYR A 6 -21.29 3.90 -2.41
N TRP A 7 -20.29 4.71 -2.76
CA TRP A 7 -20.25 6.15 -2.42
C TRP A 7 -21.06 7.02 -3.38
N GLN A 8 -21.42 6.50 -4.55
CA GLN A 8 -22.39 7.12 -5.44
C GLN A 8 -23.84 6.95 -4.96
N ASN A 9 -24.07 6.15 -3.90
CA ASN A 9 -25.41 5.95 -3.35
C ASN A 9 -25.88 7.25 -2.65
N PRO A 10 -27.02 7.84 -3.07
CA PRO A 10 -27.57 9.07 -2.49
C PRO A 10 -27.74 8.98 -0.98
N TYR A 11 -28.01 7.78 -0.46
CA TYR A 11 -28.21 7.55 0.98
C TYR A 11 -27.04 8.02 1.84
N PHE A 12 -25.79 7.83 1.41
CA PHE A 12 -24.64 8.29 2.19
C PHE A 12 -24.47 9.81 2.16
N GLN A 13 -24.92 10.46 1.09
CA GLN A 13 -24.90 11.93 0.96
C GLN A 13 -26.03 12.57 1.78
N GLU A 14 -27.12 11.85 2.03
CA GLU A 14 -28.24 12.32 2.86
C GLU A 14 -27.99 12.14 4.37
N VAL A 15 -27.26 11.09 4.77
CA VAL A 15 -27.05 10.74 6.20
C VAL A 15 -25.80 11.37 6.78
N LEU A 16 -24.74 11.54 5.97
CA LEU A 16 -23.48 12.13 6.44
C LEU A 16 -23.47 13.63 6.18
N ALA A 17 -22.95 14.39 7.15
CA ALA A 17 -22.71 15.81 6.95
C ALA A 17 -21.72 15.99 5.78
N PRO A 18 -22.00 16.89 4.81
CA PRO A 18 -21.16 17.07 3.63
C PRO A 18 -19.68 17.32 3.96
N GLU A 19 -19.42 17.96 5.09
CA GLU A 19 -18.09 18.38 5.54
C GLU A 19 -17.20 17.19 5.94
N ILE A 20 -17.78 16.10 6.46
CA ILE A 20 -17.02 14.91 6.89
C ILE A 20 -17.06 13.78 5.86
N TYR A 21 -17.89 13.91 4.82
CA TYR A 21 -18.10 12.87 3.82
C TYR A 21 -16.79 12.44 3.14
N TYR A 22 -15.94 13.41 2.77
CA TYR A 22 -14.65 13.13 2.15
C TYR A 22 -13.74 12.25 3.03
N PHE A 23 -13.61 12.63 4.31
CA PHE A 23 -12.81 11.90 5.29
C PHE A 23 -13.35 10.49 5.54
N ILE A 24 -14.66 10.36 5.82
CA ILE A 24 -15.28 9.05 6.09
C ILE A 24 -15.11 8.13 4.89
N ARG A 25 -15.36 8.61 3.67
CA ARG A 25 -15.18 7.83 2.45
C ARG A 25 -13.77 7.25 2.33
N LYS A 26 -12.75 8.09 2.58
CA LYS A 26 -11.35 7.68 2.53
C LYS A 26 -11.06 6.59 3.56
N ILE A 27 -11.34 6.85 4.84
CA ILE A 27 -11.09 5.91 5.94
C ILE A 27 -11.84 4.59 5.75
N SER A 28 -13.12 4.64 5.35
CA SER A 28 -13.91 3.44 5.11
C SER A 28 -13.32 2.57 4.01
N ASN A 29 -12.76 3.16 2.93
CA ASN A 29 -12.09 2.38 1.90
C ASN A 29 -10.86 1.64 2.45
N ASN A 30 -10.03 2.29 3.27
CA ASN A 30 -8.89 1.64 3.93
C ASN A 30 -9.35 0.52 4.89
N ILE A 31 -10.36 0.78 5.71
CA ILE A 31 -10.92 -0.21 6.65
C ILE A 31 -11.46 -1.43 5.90
N VAL A 32 -12.25 -1.21 4.86
CA VAL A 32 -12.80 -2.30 4.03
C VAL A 32 -11.67 -3.09 3.36
N SER A 33 -10.65 -2.41 2.83
CA SER A 33 -9.45 -3.04 2.25
C SER A 33 -8.76 -3.97 3.26
N ILE A 34 -8.54 -3.52 4.50
CA ILE A 34 -7.96 -4.34 5.57
C ILE A 34 -8.81 -5.60 5.78
N PHE A 35 -10.13 -5.49 5.90
CA PHE A 35 -10.98 -6.67 6.08
C PHE A 35 -10.95 -7.63 4.89
N ILE A 36 -10.96 -7.10 3.65
CA ILE A 36 -10.87 -7.89 2.42
C ILE A 36 -9.57 -8.70 2.37
N PHE A 37 -8.44 -8.12 2.78
CA PHE A 37 -7.18 -8.85 2.80
C PHE A 37 -7.07 -9.80 4.00
N PHE A 38 -7.45 -9.37 5.21
CA PHE A 38 -7.18 -10.15 6.41
C PHE A 38 -8.17 -11.30 6.63
N ILE A 39 -9.47 -11.06 6.49
CA ILE A 39 -10.50 -12.05 6.87
C ILE A 39 -10.36 -13.35 6.06
N PRO A 40 -10.36 -13.33 4.71
CA PRO A 40 -10.29 -14.56 3.92
C PRO A 40 -8.99 -15.32 4.15
N LEU A 41 -7.87 -14.59 4.31
CA LEU A 41 -6.56 -15.20 4.51
C LEU A 41 -6.40 -15.83 5.89
N ILE A 42 -6.91 -15.17 6.95
CA ILE A 42 -6.92 -15.74 8.30
C ILE A 42 -7.82 -16.97 8.35
N ILE A 43 -9.01 -16.92 7.73
CA ILE A 43 -9.91 -18.08 7.64
C ILE A 43 -9.20 -19.23 6.93
N TYR A 44 -8.63 -18.98 5.75
CA TYR A 44 -7.92 -20.01 4.98
C TYR A 44 -6.73 -20.58 5.77
N TRP A 45 -5.91 -19.71 6.38
CA TRP A 45 -4.80 -20.15 7.23
C TRP A 45 -5.28 -21.03 8.39
N ARG A 46 -6.33 -20.60 9.09
CA ARG A 46 -6.86 -21.33 10.25
C ARG A 46 -7.35 -22.73 9.86
N LEU A 47 -8.01 -22.86 8.71
CA LEU A 47 -8.59 -24.11 8.21
C LEU A 47 -7.55 -25.08 7.63
N PHE A 48 -6.53 -24.58 6.91
CA PHE A 48 -5.65 -25.42 6.10
C PHE A 48 -4.17 -25.44 6.54
N ASP A 49 -3.64 -24.32 7.03
CA ASP A 49 -2.19 -24.11 7.14
C ASP A 49 -1.67 -23.88 8.56
N SER A 50 -2.56 -23.62 9.52
CA SER A 50 -2.23 -23.29 10.92
C SER A 50 -1.39 -24.35 11.64
N LYS A 51 -1.48 -25.62 11.22
CA LYS A 51 -0.69 -26.72 11.77
C LYS A 51 0.70 -26.87 11.13
N HIS A 52 0.92 -26.28 9.96
CA HIS A 52 2.10 -26.52 9.12
C HIS A 52 3.01 -25.29 9.02
N GLN A 53 2.46 -24.09 9.16
CA GLN A 53 3.23 -22.85 9.09
C GLN A 53 2.61 -21.72 9.93
N PRO A 54 3.44 -20.77 10.40
CA PRO A 54 2.96 -19.53 10.99
C PRO A 54 2.06 -18.74 10.03
N LEU A 55 1.27 -17.80 10.57
CA LEU A 55 0.42 -16.92 9.78
C LEU A 55 1.27 -16.19 8.74
N TYR A 56 1.05 -16.49 7.46
CA TYR A 56 1.93 -16.20 6.33
C TYR A 56 2.91 -15.03 6.48
N GLY A 57 4.12 -15.33 6.98
CA GLY A 57 5.23 -14.38 7.07
C GLY A 57 5.18 -13.39 8.24
N PHE A 58 4.18 -13.46 9.12
CA PHE A 58 4.21 -12.88 10.48
C PHE A 58 5.14 -13.70 11.40
N SER A 59 6.37 -13.88 10.95
CA SER A 59 7.48 -14.45 11.68
C SER A 59 8.71 -13.61 11.35
N ALA A 60 9.57 -13.38 12.34
CA ALA A 60 10.83 -12.67 12.11
C ALA A 60 11.76 -13.45 11.16
N GLY A 61 11.50 -14.76 10.96
CA GLY A 61 12.20 -15.59 9.98
C GLY A 61 13.72 -15.48 10.10
N LYS A 62 14.41 -15.49 8.95
CA LYS A 62 15.84 -15.18 8.83
C LYS A 62 16.02 -13.88 8.05
N ILE A 63 15.38 -12.81 8.51
CA ILE A 63 15.39 -11.54 7.78
C ILE A 63 16.77 -10.86 7.88
N ASP A 64 17.37 -10.59 6.72
CA ASP A 64 18.46 -9.62 6.59
C ASP A 64 17.85 -8.31 6.10
N LEU A 65 17.92 -7.25 6.93
CA LEU A 65 17.34 -5.95 6.60
C LEU A 65 18.17 -5.14 5.60
N LYS A 66 19.44 -5.51 5.38
CA LYS A 66 20.35 -4.79 4.48
C LYS A 66 19.79 -4.61 3.06
N PRO A 67 19.34 -5.67 2.33
CA PRO A 67 18.81 -5.48 0.98
C PRO A 67 17.61 -4.54 0.93
N TYR A 68 16.76 -4.54 1.96
CA TYR A 68 15.62 -3.64 2.05
C TYR A 68 16.08 -2.19 2.19
N PHE A 69 16.98 -1.86 3.13
CA PHE A 69 17.49 -0.49 3.23
C PHE A 69 18.25 -0.03 1.99
N MET A 70 18.96 -0.93 1.29
CA MET A 70 19.57 -0.60 0.00
C MET A 70 18.52 -0.26 -1.07
N MET A 71 17.42 -1.01 -1.14
CA MET A 71 16.30 -0.69 -2.03
C MET A 71 15.69 0.67 -1.66
N MET A 72 15.49 0.96 -0.38
CA MET A 72 14.99 2.27 0.07
C MET A 72 15.90 3.41 -0.38
N LEU A 73 17.21 3.26 -0.21
CA LEU A 73 18.20 4.25 -0.61
C LEU A 73 18.18 4.52 -2.12
N ILE A 74 17.91 3.50 -2.94
CA ILE A 74 17.75 3.63 -4.40
C ILE A 74 16.42 4.31 -4.74
N MET A 75 15.34 3.97 -4.04
CA MET A 75 14.02 4.56 -4.26
C MET A 75 13.97 6.04 -3.89
N LEU A 76 14.78 6.48 -2.91
CA LEU A 76 14.80 7.86 -2.45
C LEU A 76 15.02 8.88 -3.59
N PRO A 77 16.14 8.85 -4.34
CA PRO A 77 16.35 9.80 -5.43
C PRO A 77 15.34 9.63 -6.57
N LEU A 78 14.85 8.41 -6.82
CA LEU A 78 13.84 8.17 -7.87
C LEU A 78 12.50 8.83 -7.53
N ILE A 79 12.03 8.69 -6.29
CA ILE A 79 10.78 9.29 -5.80
C ILE A 79 10.94 10.81 -5.70
N SER A 80 12.06 11.30 -5.16
CA SER A 80 12.34 12.74 -5.12
C SER A 80 12.38 13.37 -6.52
N TRP A 81 12.89 12.66 -7.53
CA TRP A 81 12.82 13.15 -8.91
C TRP A 81 11.39 13.07 -9.48
N ALA A 82 10.67 11.98 -9.21
CA ALA A 82 9.28 11.80 -9.64
C ALA A 82 8.35 12.87 -9.05
N SER A 83 8.63 13.39 -7.84
CA SER A 83 7.78 14.41 -7.22
C SER A 83 7.74 15.73 -7.97
N PHE A 84 8.66 15.99 -8.90
CA PHE A 84 8.60 17.16 -9.78
C PHE A 84 7.62 17.00 -10.96
N GLN A 85 7.11 15.80 -11.20
CA GLN A 85 6.26 15.46 -12.34
C GLN A 85 4.78 15.65 -12.01
N ASP A 86 3.98 16.11 -12.99
CA ASP A 86 2.59 16.45 -12.74
C ASP A 86 1.67 15.23 -12.60
N ASP A 87 2.01 14.09 -13.20
CA ASP A 87 1.30 12.84 -12.97
C ASP A 87 1.46 12.33 -11.53
N PHE A 88 2.65 12.49 -10.94
CA PHE A 88 2.90 12.20 -9.53
C PHE A 88 2.06 13.10 -8.60
N LEU A 89 2.08 14.42 -8.82
CA LEU A 89 1.34 15.39 -7.99
C LEU A 89 -0.19 15.33 -8.17
N ARG A 90 -0.68 14.72 -9.25
CA ARG A 90 -2.10 14.38 -9.40
C ARG A 90 -2.50 13.21 -8.51
N MET A 91 -1.57 12.27 -8.27
CA MET A 91 -1.81 11.09 -7.44
C MET A 91 -1.57 11.36 -5.95
N TYR A 92 -0.53 12.11 -5.61
CA TYR A 92 -0.04 12.35 -4.26
C TYR A 92 -0.11 13.84 -3.89
N PRO A 93 -0.35 14.20 -2.61
CA PRO A 93 -0.70 13.30 -1.51
C PRO A 93 -2.07 12.65 -1.72
N THR A 94 -2.22 11.42 -1.24
CA THR A 94 -3.47 10.68 -1.42
C THR A 94 -4.61 11.27 -0.60
N TYR A 95 -4.31 11.95 0.51
CA TYR A 95 -5.24 12.79 1.24
C TYR A 95 -5.01 14.28 0.97
N ARG A 96 -5.95 14.89 0.27
CA ARG A 96 -5.95 16.31 -0.06
C ARG A 96 -6.62 17.13 1.05
N LEU A 97 -5.84 17.96 1.75
CA LEU A 97 -6.32 18.83 2.83
C LEU A 97 -7.35 19.86 2.34
N ASP A 98 -7.19 20.35 1.11
CA ASP A 98 -8.09 21.31 0.47
C ASP A 98 -9.48 20.72 0.13
N GLN A 99 -9.61 19.39 0.15
CA GLN A 99 -10.88 18.70 -0.06
C GLN A 99 -11.62 18.38 1.26
N ASP A 100 -10.99 18.59 2.40
CA ASP A 100 -11.61 18.42 3.71
C ASP A 100 -12.14 19.76 4.23
N THR A 101 -13.46 19.89 4.30
CA THR A 101 -14.14 21.12 4.74
C THR A 101 -14.66 21.02 6.18
N SER A 102 -14.25 20.01 6.94
CA SER A 102 -14.70 19.76 8.31
C SER A 102 -14.21 20.75 9.37
N GLY A 103 -13.16 21.53 9.06
CA GLY A 103 -12.45 22.34 10.05
C GLY A 103 -11.55 21.52 11.00
N HIS A 104 -11.39 20.22 10.72
CA HIS A 104 -10.53 19.29 11.45
C HIS A 104 -9.51 18.59 10.51
N GLU A 105 -9.19 19.22 9.38
CA GLU A 105 -8.42 18.65 8.28
C GLU A 105 -7.05 18.10 8.69
N VAL A 106 -6.36 18.76 9.62
CA VAL A 106 -5.06 18.30 10.14
C VAL A 106 -5.20 17.01 10.95
N LEU A 107 -6.24 16.93 11.80
CA LEU A 107 -6.51 15.72 12.59
C LEU A 107 -6.92 14.57 11.66
N HIS A 108 -7.81 14.83 10.72
CA HIS A 108 -8.26 13.86 9.74
C HIS A 108 -7.12 13.33 8.87
N PHE A 109 -6.19 14.19 8.46
CA PHE A 109 -4.98 13.79 7.76
C PHE A 109 -4.16 12.77 8.55
N TRP A 110 -3.83 13.05 9.82
CA TRP A 110 -3.02 12.12 10.61
C TRP A 110 -3.74 10.79 10.89
N VAL A 111 -5.06 10.83 11.11
CA VAL A 111 -5.85 9.61 11.23
C VAL A 111 -5.83 8.83 9.91
N TYR A 112 -5.98 9.50 8.77
CA TYR A 112 -5.91 8.88 7.46
C TYR A 112 -4.56 8.22 7.20
N GLU A 113 -3.44 8.89 7.46
CA GLU A 113 -2.10 8.35 7.24
C GLU A 113 -1.88 7.02 7.98
N ILE A 114 -2.43 6.87 9.19
CA ILE A 114 -2.37 5.61 9.95
C ILE A 114 -3.10 4.47 9.21
N PHE A 115 -4.32 4.72 8.73
CA PHE A 115 -5.09 3.72 7.98
C PHE A 115 -4.52 3.44 6.59
N TYR A 116 -4.01 4.47 5.92
CA TYR A 116 -3.30 4.36 4.66
C TYR A 116 -2.05 3.48 4.81
N GLY A 117 -1.26 3.69 5.86
CA GLY A 117 -0.14 2.82 6.20
C GLY A 117 -0.56 1.36 6.42
N MET A 118 -1.67 1.13 7.13
CA MET A 118 -2.17 -0.23 7.39
C MET A 118 -2.54 -1.00 6.13
N ASP A 119 -2.99 -0.33 5.05
CA ASP A 119 -3.26 -1.01 3.78
C ASP A 119 -2.03 -1.74 3.24
N PHE A 120 -0.83 -1.17 3.41
CA PHE A 120 0.40 -1.81 2.96
C PHE A 120 0.74 -3.07 3.75
N VAL A 121 0.30 -3.17 5.01
CA VAL A 121 0.41 -4.42 5.77
C VAL A 121 -0.50 -5.49 5.17
N GLY A 122 -1.73 -5.12 4.76
CA GLY A 122 -2.65 -6.03 4.06
C GLY A 122 -2.13 -6.48 2.70
N VAL A 123 -1.57 -5.56 1.92
CA VAL A 123 -0.91 -5.83 0.65
C VAL A 123 0.24 -6.81 0.84
N GLU A 124 1.14 -6.57 1.80
CA GLU A 124 2.26 -7.47 2.07
C GLU A 124 1.80 -8.85 2.57
N PHE A 125 0.78 -8.88 3.43
CA PHE A 125 0.19 -10.13 3.90
C PHE A 125 -0.42 -10.95 2.76
N PHE A 126 -1.06 -10.31 1.78
CA PHE A 126 -1.61 -11.01 0.61
C PHE A 126 -0.52 -11.44 -0.38
N PHE A 127 0.31 -10.51 -0.86
CA PHE A 127 1.26 -10.80 -1.93
C PHE A 127 2.46 -11.61 -1.44
N ARG A 128 3.15 -11.17 -0.39
CA ARG A 128 4.36 -11.85 0.11
C ARG A 128 4.00 -12.94 1.09
N GLY A 129 2.99 -12.72 1.92
CA GLY A 129 2.48 -13.75 2.82
C GLY A 129 1.80 -14.87 2.03
N PHE A 130 0.55 -14.66 1.62
CA PHE A 130 -0.25 -15.72 1.03
C PHE A 130 0.26 -16.21 -0.34
N MET A 131 0.38 -15.33 -1.33
CA MET A 131 0.71 -15.77 -2.69
C MET A 131 2.11 -16.40 -2.80
N ILE A 132 3.09 -15.92 -2.05
CA ILE A 132 4.42 -16.56 -2.03
C ILE A 132 4.47 -17.71 -1.03
N LEU A 133 4.22 -17.49 0.26
CA LEU A 133 4.51 -18.50 1.29
C LEU A 133 3.48 -19.64 1.31
N ALA A 134 2.19 -19.35 1.10
CA ALA A 134 1.17 -20.39 1.06
C ALA A 134 1.27 -21.22 -0.23
N LEU A 135 1.57 -20.59 -1.38
CA LEU A 135 1.67 -21.31 -2.66
C LEU A 135 3.06 -21.90 -2.93
N ALA A 136 4.10 -21.51 -2.18
CA ALA A 136 5.44 -22.08 -2.28
C ALA A 136 5.47 -23.60 -2.11
N LYS A 137 4.54 -24.18 -1.32
CA LYS A 137 4.43 -25.64 -1.17
C LYS A 137 3.99 -26.36 -2.45
N TYR A 138 3.35 -25.66 -3.38
CA TYR A 138 2.89 -26.21 -4.66
C TYR A 138 3.79 -25.81 -5.83
N LEU A 139 4.24 -24.56 -5.87
CA LEU A 139 4.94 -23.97 -7.02
C LEU A 139 6.42 -23.70 -6.76
N GLY A 140 6.90 -23.85 -5.53
CA GLY A 140 8.23 -23.41 -5.13
C GLY A 140 8.46 -21.93 -5.47
N ALA A 141 9.64 -21.62 -6.02
CA ALA A 141 9.96 -20.27 -6.50
C ALA A 141 9.08 -19.81 -7.67
N GLY A 142 8.40 -20.74 -8.36
CA GLY A 142 7.46 -20.43 -9.44
C GLY A 142 6.26 -19.58 -9.01
N ALA A 143 5.95 -19.51 -7.70
CA ALA A 143 4.91 -18.64 -7.16
C ALA A 143 5.20 -17.13 -7.36
N ILE A 144 6.46 -16.75 -7.60
CA ILE A 144 6.88 -15.34 -7.70
C ILE A 144 6.29 -14.69 -8.94
N MET A 145 6.34 -15.34 -10.11
CA MET A 145 5.88 -14.70 -11.36
C MET A 145 4.37 -14.39 -11.35
N PRO A 146 3.47 -15.32 -10.99
CA PRO A 146 2.04 -15.00 -10.86
C PRO A 146 1.76 -13.88 -9.86
N MET A 147 2.49 -13.86 -8.74
CA MET A 147 2.42 -12.80 -7.75
C MET A 147 2.80 -11.44 -8.34
N VAL A 148 3.92 -11.36 -9.06
CA VAL A 148 4.39 -10.13 -9.73
C VAL A 148 3.39 -9.65 -10.77
N CYS A 149 2.80 -10.53 -11.57
CA CYS A 149 1.81 -10.15 -12.58
C CYS A 149 0.57 -9.50 -11.94
N ILE A 150 0.02 -10.10 -10.89
CA ILE A 150 -1.15 -9.55 -10.19
C ILE A 150 -0.78 -8.25 -9.47
N TYR A 151 0.42 -8.20 -8.86
CA TYR A 151 0.90 -7.02 -8.17
C TYR A 151 1.09 -5.83 -9.12
N ALA A 152 1.63 -6.06 -10.32
CA ALA A 152 1.78 -5.04 -11.35
C ALA A 152 0.43 -4.56 -11.90
N TYR A 153 -0.52 -5.47 -12.09
CA TYR A 153 -1.89 -5.14 -12.49
C TYR A 153 -2.56 -4.16 -11.50
N MET A 154 -2.35 -4.35 -10.19
CA MET A 154 -2.85 -3.43 -9.16
C MET A 154 -2.25 -2.02 -9.22
N HIS A 155 -1.17 -1.82 -9.98
CA HIS A 155 -0.55 -0.52 -10.21
C HIS A 155 -0.98 0.11 -11.54
N PHE A 156 -1.91 -0.49 -12.29
CA PHE A 156 -2.41 0.12 -13.51
C PHE A 156 -3.23 1.37 -13.21
N GLY A 157 -2.99 2.42 -14.01
CA GLY A 157 -3.61 3.73 -13.82
C GLY A 157 -2.89 4.65 -12.81
N LYS A 158 -1.82 4.16 -12.18
CA LYS A 158 -0.86 5.00 -11.44
C LYS A 158 0.21 5.60 -12.37
N PRO A 159 1.01 6.57 -11.91
CA PRO A 159 2.22 7.01 -12.62
C PRO A 159 3.04 5.84 -13.17
N MET A 160 3.50 5.95 -14.42
CA MET A 160 4.16 4.86 -15.14
C MET A 160 5.37 4.29 -14.38
N GLY A 161 6.11 5.15 -13.68
CA GLY A 161 7.23 4.77 -12.83
C GLY A 161 6.84 3.80 -11.72
N GLU A 162 5.66 3.95 -11.12
CA GLU A 162 5.17 3.02 -10.09
C GLU A 162 4.79 1.66 -10.68
N THR A 163 4.15 1.62 -11.85
CA THR A 163 3.80 0.35 -12.49
C THR A 163 5.06 -0.43 -12.87
N ILE A 164 6.06 0.21 -13.49
CA ILE A 164 7.34 -0.44 -13.82
C ILE A 164 8.08 -0.82 -12.54
N GLY A 165 8.15 0.08 -11.57
CA GLY A 165 8.75 -0.16 -10.27
C GLY A 165 8.11 -1.33 -9.54
N SER A 166 6.80 -1.55 -9.68
CA SER A 166 6.09 -2.66 -9.06
C SER A 166 6.52 -4.02 -9.64
N ILE A 167 6.95 -4.11 -10.90
CA ILE A 167 7.47 -5.35 -11.49
C ILE A 167 8.81 -5.71 -10.84
N PHE A 168 9.74 -4.76 -10.78
CA PHE A 168 11.06 -4.97 -10.18
C PHE A 168 10.98 -5.16 -8.66
N GLY A 169 10.28 -4.26 -7.96
CA GLY A 169 10.05 -4.35 -6.51
C GLY A 169 9.25 -5.61 -6.14
N GLY A 170 8.24 -5.97 -6.94
CA GLY A 170 7.53 -7.24 -6.86
C GLY A 170 8.47 -8.43 -6.91
N SER A 171 9.32 -8.49 -7.93
CA SER A 171 10.25 -9.60 -8.16
C SER A 171 11.27 -9.73 -7.02
N ILE A 172 11.94 -8.62 -6.68
CA ILE A 172 12.99 -8.61 -5.65
C ILE A 172 12.41 -8.94 -4.28
N LEU A 173 11.34 -8.26 -3.86
CA LEU A 173 10.71 -8.53 -2.56
C LEU A 173 10.06 -9.92 -2.51
N GLY A 174 9.56 -10.43 -3.64
CA GLY A 174 9.05 -11.79 -3.75
C GLY A 174 10.12 -12.85 -3.49
N VAL A 175 11.30 -12.69 -4.09
CA VAL A 175 12.48 -13.53 -3.82
C VAL A 175 12.89 -13.44 -2.35
N LEU A 176 13.02 -12.22 -1.81
CA LEU A 176 13.43 -12.02 -0.42
C LEU A 176 12.41 -12.62 0.57
N ALA A 177 11.10 -12.48 0.31
CA ALA A 177 10.06 -13.10 1.12
C ALA A 177 10.10 -14.64 1.04
N PHE A 178 10.31 -15.20 -0.16
CA PHE A 178 10.41 -16.65 -0.35
C PHE A 178 11.53 -17.28 0.49
N TYR A 179 12.71 -16.64 0.53
CA TYR A 179 13.85 -17.15 1.29
C TYR A 179 13.81 -16.79 2.78
N SER A 180 13.44 -15.54 3.13
CA SER A 180 13.42 -15.09 4.52
C SER A 180 12.23 -15.65 5.32
N ARG A 181 11.17 -16.07 4.62
CA ARG A 181 9.87 -16.48 5.18
C ARG A 181 9.24 -15.38 6.06
N SER A 182 9.51 -14.12 5.73
CA SER A 182 9.03 -12.95 6.48
C SER A 182 8.48 -11.87 5.54
N ILE A 183 7.41 -11.20 5.96
CA ILE A 183 6.86 -10.02 5.27
C ILE A 183 7.38 -8.69 5.84
N TYR A 184 8.06 -8.69 6.99
CA TYR A 184 8.42 -7.44 7.68
C TYR A 184 9.31 -6.52 6.86
N GLY A 185 10.27 -7.08 6.11
CA GLY A 185 11.12 -6.27 5.23
C GLY A 185 10.33 -5.64 4.09
N GLY A 186 9.34 -6.35 3.54
CA GLY A 186 8.42 -5.80 2.56
C GLY A 186 7.55 -4.68 3.14
N ILE A 187 7.03 -4.86 4.37
CA ILE A 187 6.28 -3.82 5.09
C ILE A 187 7.11 -2.56 5.28
N ILE A 188 8.38 -2.70 5.72
CA ILE A 188 9.29 -1.55 5.89
C ILE A 188 9.47 -0.80 4.57
N ILE A 189 9.67 -1.52 3.46
CA ILE A 189 9.87 -0.90 2.16
C ILE A 189 8.61 -0.22 1.65
N HIS A 190 7.46 -0.89 1.72
CA HIS A 190 6.21 -0.29 1.28
C HIS A 190 5.83 0.93 2.08
N LEU A 191 5.86 0.86 3.41
CA LEU A 191 5.56 2.01 4.26
C LEU A 191 6.52 3.16 3.97
N GLY A 192 7.82 2.89 3.90
CA GLY A 192 8.79 3.96 3.67
C GLY A 192 8.69 4.57 2.27
N VAL A 193 8.43 3.78 1.22
CA VAL A 193 8.17 4.30 -0.14
C VAL A 193 6.86 5.09 -0.16
N ALA A 194 5.78 4.57 0.43
CA ALA A 194 4.48 5.23 0.49
C ALA A 194 4.57 6.60 1.19
N TYR A 195 5.12 6.63 2.40
CA TYR A 195 5.27 7.88 3.14
C TYR A 195 6.29 8.82 2.51
N LEU A 196 7.33 8.31 1.84
CA LEU A 196 8.22 9.17 1.07
C LEU A 196 7.49 9.84 -0.10
N MET A 197 6.57 9.13 -0.75
CA MET A 197 5.75 9.72 -1.81
C MET A 197 4.81 10.81 -1.28
N GLU A 198 4.10 10.54 -0.17
CA GLU A 198 3.27 11.54 0.51
C GLU A 198 4.09 12.77 0.91
N LEU A 199 5.24 12.57 1.56
CA LEU A 199 6.12 13.64 2.02
C LEU A 199 6.66 14.49 0.87
N THR A 200 7.20 13.86 -0.18
CA THR A 200 7.78 14.58 -1.32
C THR A 200 6.72 15.33 -2.12
N ALA A 201 5.51 14.78 -2.25
CA ALA A 201 4.38 15.49 -2.84
C ALA A 201 3.94 16.70 -2.01
N PHE A 202 3.84 16.52 -0.68
CA PHE A 202 3.50 17.60 0.24
C PHE A 202 4.51 18.75 0.16
N LEU A 203 5.81 18.44 0.25
CA LEU A 203 6.88 19.43 0.13
C LEU A 203 6.84 20.15 -1.22
N GLN A 204 6.64 19.41 -2.32
CA GLN A 204 6.61 20.02 -3.64
C GLN A 204 5.39 20.94 -3.82
N THR A 205 4.22 20.52 -3.33
CA THR A 205 2.99 21.32 -3.40
C THR A 205 3.13 22.60 -2.58
N TYR A 206 3.71 22.50 -1.38
CA TYR A 206 4.00 23.65 -0.54
C TYR A 206 4.99 24.63 -1.22
N LEU A 207 6.08 24.11 -1.79
CA LEU A 207 7.06 24.93 -2.52
C LEU A 207 6.46 25.61 -3.76
N ARG A 208 5.58 24.93 -4.51
CA ARG A 208 4.88 25.54 -5.66
C ARG A 208 3.95 26.67 -5.20
N GLY A 209 3.24 26.49 -4.08
CA GLY A 209 2.34 27.50 -3.53
C GLY A 209 3.04 28.75 -2.98
N LEU A 210 4.31 28.67 -2.56
CA LEU A 210 5.11 29.83 -2.18
C LEU A 210 5.57 30.69 -3.36
N ASN A 211 5.59 30.12 -4.58
CA ASN A 211 6.07 30.76 -5.79
C ASN A 211 4.94 31.29 -6.69
N SER A 212 3.68 31.18 -6.27
CA SER A 212 2.47 31.65 -6.95
C SER A 212 1.84 32.83 -6.22
#